data_AF-A0A8J7F1Y2-F1
#
_entry.id   AF-A0A8J7F1Y2-F1
#
_cell.length_a   1.000
_cell.length_b   1.000
_cell.length_c   1.000
_cell.angle_alpha   90.00
_cell.angle_beta   90.00
_cell.angle_gamma   90.00
#
_symmetry.space_group_name_H-M   'P 1'
#
loop_
_entity.id
_entity.type
_entity.pdbx_description
1 polymer ?
#
loop_
_entity_poly.entity_id
_entity_poly.type
_entity_poly.pdbx_seq_one_letter_code
_entity_poly.pdbx_strand_id
1 'polypeptide(L)'
;MTDESSIDPFLEQLCEGYSETEVAEIKKYINEWDAATYITVSHNILDHALRKEFEPLKYLRKAHNFNKKGAIRVPKNGFRQDGSAVYRKGSEFLIVRIDRFGTEKIVTYGVNDD
;
A
#
# COMPACT_ATOMS: atom_id res chain seq x y z
N MET A 1 7.00 -30.72 6.03
CA MET A 1 5.60 -30.52 5.63
C MET A 1 5.36 -29.03 5.72
N THR A 2 5.57 -28.32 4.62
CA THR A 2 5.32 -26.88 4.53
C THR A 2 3.90 -26.77 4.00
N ASP A 3 2.99 -26.39 4.90
CA ASP A 3 1.56 -26.36 4.63
C ASP A 3 1.24 -25.63 3.33
N GLU A 4 0.31 -26.24 2.61
CA GLU A 4 -0.22 -25.81 1.33
C GLU A 4 -0.62 -24.34 1.36
N SER A 5 -0.36 -23.67 0.25
CA SER A 5 -0.86 -22.37 -0.15
C SER A 5 -2.19 -22.02 0.53
N SER A 6 -2.13 -21.35 1.68
CA SER A 6 -3.29 -20.64 2.23
C SER A 6 -3.55 -19.51 1.25
N ILE A 7 -4.41 -19.78 0.27
CA ILE A 7 -4.83 -18.81 -0.72
C ILE A 7 -5.35 -17.60 0.07
N ASP A 8 -4.71 -16.45 -0.10
CA ASP A 8 -5.11 -15.21 0.56
C ASP A 8 -6.51 -14.86 0.03
N PRO A 9 -7.60 -15.02 0.83
CA PRO A 9 -8.96 -14.80 0.32
C PRO A 9 -9.18 -13.34 -0.08
N PHE A 10 -8.43 -12.43 0.53
CA PHE A 10 -8.44 -11.01 0.18
C PHE A 10 -7.73 -10.75 -1.14
N LEU A 11 -6.77 -11.59 -1.56
CA LEU A 11 -6.14 -11.46 -2.87
C LEU A 11 -7.11 -11.87 -3.98
N GLU A 12 -7.89 -12.93 -3.77
CA GLU A 12 -8.94 -13.33 -4.72
C GLU A 12 -9.96 -12.21 -4.88
N GLN A 13 -10.46 -11.66 -3.77
CA GLN A 13 -11.37 -10.52 -3.78
C GLN A 13 -10.76 -9.28 -4.44
N LEU A 14 -9.48 -8.99 -4.17
CA LEU A 14 -8.78 -7.84 -4.77
C LEU A 14 -8.61 -7.99 -6.28
N CYS A 15 -8.52 -9.22 -6.79
CA CYS A 15 -8.38 -9.52 -8.22
C CYS A 15 -9.73 -9.70 -8.94
N GLU A 16 -10.84 -9.79 -8.20
CA GLU A 16 -12.16 -10.06 -8.77
C GLU A 16 -12.60 -8.93 -9.72
N GLY A 17 -13.10 -9.32 -10.89
CA GLY A 17 -13.60 -8.38 -11.90
C GLY A 17 -12.53 -7.68 -12.76
N TYR A 18 -11.24 -7.90 -12.49
CA TYR A 18 -10.14 -7.36 -13.30
C TYR A 18 -9.72 -8.31 -14.43
N SER A 19 -9.18 -7.72 -15.50
CA SER A 19 -8.54 -8.48 -16.58
C SER A 19 -7.24 -9.14 -16.11
N GLU A 20 -6.75 -10.16 -16.83
CA GLU A 20 -5.49 -10.83 -16.51
C GLU A 20 -4.30 -9.87 -16.41
N THR A 21 -4.26 -8.86 -17.29
CA THR A 21 -3.24 -7.81 -17.28
C THR A 21 -3.28 -6.95 -16.02
N GLU A 22 -4.49 -6.61 -15.57
CA GLU A 22 -4.71 -5.82 -14.36
C GLU A 22 -4.42 -6.65 -13.10
N VAL A 23 -4.79 -7.94 -13.09
CA VAL A 23 -4.43 -8.86 -12.02
C VAL A 23 -2.91 -9.00 -11.88
N ALA A 24 -2.18 -9.08 -12.99
CA ALA A 24 -0.72 -9.09 -12.97
C ALA A 24 -0.14 -7.78 -12.40
N GLU A 25 -0.76 -6.64 -12.71
CA GLU A 25 -0.39 -5.33 -12.18
C GLU A 25 -0.66 -5.22 -10.67
N ILE A 26 -1.83 -5.67 -10.20
CA ILE A 26 -2.18 -5.76 -8.78
C ILE A 26 -1.12 -6.59 -8.05
N LYS A 27 -0.87 -7.82 -8.51
CA LYS A 27 0.12 -8.73 -7.92
C LYS A 27 1.52 -8.16 -7.91
N LYS A 28 1.88 -7.33 -8.90
CA LYS A 28 3.15 -6.61 -8.91
C LYS A 28 3.17 -5.55 -7.81
N TYR A 29 2.14 -4.69 -7.76
CA TYR A 29 2.10 -3.55 -6.84
C TYR A 29 1.97 -3.95 -5.37
N ILE A 30 1.24 -5.01 -5.03
CA ILE A 30 1.13 -5.45 -3.63
C ILE A 30 2.49 -5.78 -3.00
N ASN A 31 3.51 -6.14 -3.78
CA ASN A 31 4.86 -6.42 -3.25
C ASN A 31 5.56 -5.17 -2.69
N GLU A 32 5.08 -3.98 -3.04
CA GLU A 32 5.58 -2.69 -2.53
C GLU A 32 4.96 -2.34 -1.17
N TRP A 33 4.00 -3.13 -0.69
CA TRP A 33 3.20 -2.82 0.50
C TRP A 33 3.58 -3.66 1.72
N ASP A 34 3.21 -3.14 2.89
CA ASP A 34 3.28 -3.81 4.19
C ASP A 34 1.86 -3.99 4.73
N ALA A 35 1.59 -5.14 5.34
CA ALA A 35 0.27 -5.44 5.91
C ALA A 35 -0.05 -4.59 7.16
N ALA A 36 0.95 -3.95 7.76
CA ALA A 36 0.87 -3.23 9.03
C ALA A 36 0.26 -4.09 10.15
N THR A 37 -1.01 -3.86 10.49
CA THR A 37 -1.75 -4.61 11.52
C THR A 37 -2.83 -5.53 10.93
N TYR A 38 -2.95 -5.59 9.61
CA TYR A 38 -3.93 -6.44 8.92
C TYR A 38 -3.39 -7.86 8.73
N ILE A 39 -4.31 -8.79 8.45
CA ILE A 39 -3.99 -10.20 8.26
C ILE A 39 -3.08 -10.40 7.03
N THR A 40 -3.41 -9.74 5.92
CA THR A 40 -2.63 -9.79 4.67
C THR A 40 -2.51 -8.40 4.07
N VAL A 41 -1.58 -8.24 3.12
CA VAL A 41 -1.42 -7.01 2.34
C VAL A 41 -2.69 -6.72 1.53
N SER A 42 -3.31 -7.74 0.95
CA SER A 42 -4.54 -7.60 0.18
C SER A 42 -5.70 -7.11 1.06
N HIS A 43 -5.80 -7.60 2.30
CA HIS A 43 -6.76 -7.09 3.29
C HIS A 43 -6.53 -5.60 3.58
N ASN A 44 -5.29 -5.20 3.83
CA ASN A 44 -4.93 -3.79 4.04
C ASN A 44 -5.38 -2.91 2.87
N ILE A 45 -5.09 -3.34 1.64
CA ILE A 45 -5.41 -2.57 0.42
C ILE A 45 -6.92 -2.41 0.25
N LEU A 46 -7.68 -3.51 0.33
CA LEU A 46 -9.14 -3.49 0.15
C LEU A 46 -9.81 -2.57 1.16
N ASP A 47 -9.45 -2.70 2.42
CA ASP A 47 -10.05 -1.93 3.49
C ASP A 47 -9.68 -0.44 3.41
N HIS A 48 -8.42 -0.10 3.13
CA HIS A 48 -8.03 1.30 2.96
C HIS A 48 -8.59 1.94 1.68
N ALA A 49 -8.68 1.20 0.58
CA ALA A 49 -9.29 1.68 -0.65
C ALA A 49 -10.78 1.99 -0.42
N LEU A 50 -11.51 1.08 0.25
CA LEU A 50 -12.92 1.27 0.60
C LEU A 50 -13.14 2.50 1.48
N ARG A 51 -12.40 2.65 2.60
CA ARG A 51 -12.56 3.79 3.52
C ARG A 51 -12.26 5.15 2.88
N LYS A 52 -11.52 5.16 1.78
CA LYS A 52 -11.12 6.37 1.05
C LYS A 52 -11.88 6.52 -0.27
N GLU A 53 -12.86 5.66 -0.52
CA GLU A 53 -13.68 5.66 -1.74
C GLU A 53 -12.86 5.56 -3.03
N PHE A 54 -11.74 4.84 -2.97
CA PHE A 54 -10.94 4.49 -4.15
C PHE A 54 -11.29 3.10 -4.67
N GLU A 55 -11.32 2.99 -5.99
CA GLU A 55 -11.19 1.71 -6.67
C GLU A 55 -9.77 1.12 -6.37
N PRO A 56 -9.64 -0.16 -5.95
CA PRO A 56 -8.37 -0.73 -5.45
C PRO A 56 -7.15 -0.67 -6.39
N LEU A 57 -7.30 -0.98 -7.68
CA LEU A 57 -6.26 -0.87 -8.69
C LEU A 57 -5.88 0.60 -8.92
N LYS A 58 -6.84 1.52 -9.02
CA LYS A 58 -6.56 2.97 -9.05
C LYS A 58 -5.80 3.43 -7.81
N TYR A 59 -6.14 2.91 -6.64
CA TYR A 59 -5.44 3.18 -5.38
C TYR A 59 -3.98 2.71 -5.43
N LEU A 60 -3.75 1.47 -5.88
CA LEU A 60 -2.40 0.90 -6.06
C LEU A 60 -1.58 1.70 -7.09
N ARG A 61 -2.17 2.01 -8.26
CA ARG A 61 -1.53 2.82 -9.31
C ARG A 61 -1.12 4.19 -8.78
N LYS A 62 -1.98 4.86 -8.02
CA LYS A 62 -1.66 6.18 -7.45
C LYS A 62 -0.53 6.10 -6.43
N ALA A 63 -0.55 5.10 -5.55
CA ALA A 63 0.52 4.88 -4.57
C ALA A 63 1.86 4.58 -5.25
N HIS A 64 1.86 3.69 -6.25
CA HIS A 64 3.06 3.34 -7.03
C HIS A 64 3.65 4.56 -7.76
N ASN A 65 2.79 5.40 -8.34
CA ASN A 65 3.21 6.60 -9.06
C ASN A 65 3.49 7.81 -8.14
N PHE A 66 3.39 7.66 -6.82
CA PHE A 66 3.65 8.77 -5.89
C PHE A 66 5.11 9.23 -5.97
N ASN A 67 5.33 10.42 -6.53
CA ASN A 67 6.67 10.97 -6.70
C ASN A 67 7.18 11.64 -5.42
N LYS A 68 8.05 10.92 -4.68
CA LYS A 68 8.70 11.40 -3.45
C LYS A 68 9.65 12.60 -3.66
N LYS A 69 10.10 12.88 -4.89
CA LYS A 69 10.95 14.05 -5.17
C LYS A 69 10.18 15.33 -4.87
N GLY A 70 10.71 16.15 -3.97
CA GLY A 70 10.08 17.39 -3.52
C GLY A 70 8.92 17.18 -2.54
N ALA A 71 8.65 15.94 -2.09
CA ALA A 71 7.70 15.69 -1.03
C ALA A 71 8.30 16.06 0.34
N ILE A 72 7.47 16.58 1.22
CA ILE A 72 7.84 16.83 2.62
C ILE A 72 7.78 15.51 3.37
N ARG A 73 8.92 15.06 3.91
CA ARG A 73 9.01 13.86 4.74
C ARG A 73 8.83 14.19 6.22
N VAL A 74 8.01 13.40 6.92
CA VAL A 74 7.71 13.55 8.36
C VAL A 74 7.84 12.20 9.08
N PRO A 75 8.81 12.04 10.00
CA PRO A 75 9.81 13.03 10.41
C PRO A 75 10.83 13.32 9.30
N LYS A 76 11.54 14.46 9.39
CA LYS A 76 12.57 14.81 8.40
C LYS A 76 13.66 13.72 8.29
N ASN A 77 14.06 13.17 9.43
CA ASN A 77 15.02 12.07 9.56
C ASN A 77 14.43 10.96 10.43
N GLY A 78 14.84 9.71 10.19
CA GLY A 78 14.40 8.56 10.99
C GLY A 78 12.93 8.19 10.79
N PHE A 79 12.30 7.63 11.83
CA PHE A 79 10.91 7.16 11.82
C PHE A 79 10.17 7.67 13.06
N ARG A 80 8.84 7.65 12.99
CA ARG A 80 7.97 7.89 14.14
C ARG A 80 8.09 6.75 15.15
N GLN A 81 7.48 6.92 16.32
CA GLN A 81 7.47 5.89 17.36
C GLN A 81 6.87 4.56 16.89
N ASP A 82 5.92 4.59 15.95
CA ASP A 82 5.30 3.41 15.34
C ASP A 82 6.10 2.84 14.15
N GLY A 83 7.33 3.30 13.94
CA GLY A 83 8.20 2.87 12.84
C GLY A 83 7.82 3.43 11.47
N SER A 84 6.84 4.34 11.39
CA SER A 84 6.40 4.90 10.11
C SER A 84 7.10 6.22 9.74
N ALA A 85 7.07 6.54 8.45
CA ALA A 85 7.34 7.88 7.93
C ALA A 85 6.25 8.27 6.94
N VAL A 86 6.04 9.57 6.76
CA VAL A 86 5.02 10.09 5.83
C VAL A 86 5.66 11.03 4.85
N TYR A 87 5.42 10.81 3.56
CA TYR A 87 5.72 11.75 2.48
C TYR A 87 4.44 12.51 2.13
N ARG A 88 4.50 13.83 2.07
CA ARG A 88 3.37 14.69 1.68
C ARG A 88 3.74 15.52 0.46
N LYS A 89 2.84 15.62 -0.52
CA LYS A 89 3.06 16.40 -1.73
C LYS A 89 1.73 16.92 -2.27
N GLY A 90 1.52 18.24 -2.19
CA GLY A 90 0.20 18.81 -2.45
C GLY A 90 -0.83 18.23 -1.47
N SER A 91 -1.98 17.82 -1.98
CA SER A 91 -3.01 17.12 -1.22
C SER A 91 -2.70 15.64 -1.00
N GLU A 92 -1.72 15.06 -1.69
CA GLU A 92 -1.41 13.62 -1.59
C GLU A 92 -0.44 13.30 -0.45
N PHE A 93 -0.59 12.11 0.13
CA PHE A 93 0.37 11.57 1.09
C PHE A 93 0.61 10.07 0.90
N LEU A 94 1.81 9.64 1.28
CA LEU A 94 2.24 8.24 1.30
C LEU A 94 2.85 7.92 2.65
N ILE A 95 2.27 6.96 3.37
CA ILE A 95 2.82 6.45 4.63
C ILE A 95 3.58 5.17 4.35
N VAL A 96 4.77 5.07 4.92
CA VAL A 96 5.68 3.96 4.71
C VAL A 96 6.25 3.44 6.02
N ARG A 97 6.72 2.20 6.01
CA ARG A 97 7.52 1.56 7.07
C ARG A 97 8.73 0.86 6.47
N ILE A 98 9.71 0.54 7.30
CA ILE A 98 10.85 -0.29 6.90
C ILE A 98 10.56 -1.73 7.28
N ASP A 99 10.68 -2.64 6.32
CA ASP A 99 10.59 -4.06 6.59
C ASP A 99 11.85 -4.60 7.28
N ARG A 100 11.82 -5.88 7.66
CA ARG A 100 12.96 -6.55 8.32
C ARG A 100 14.26 -6.56 7.51
N PHE A 101 14.21 -6.24 6.22
CA PHE A 101 15.34 -6.22 5.30
C PHE A 101 15.84 -4.80 5.02
N GLY A 102 15.30 -3.78 5.70
CA GLY A 102 15.69 -2.39 5.47
C GLY A 102 15.01 -1.75 4.26
N THR A 103 14.01 -2.40 3.66
CA THR A 103 13.31 -1.90 2.47
C THR A 103 12.07 -1.11 2.88
N GLU A 104 11.87 0.04 2.25
CA GLU A 104 10.69 0.85 2.47
C GLU A 104 9.46 0.24 1.79
N LYS A 105 8.41 0.02 2.58
CA LYS A 105 7.13 -0.55 2.16
C LYS A 105 6.01 0.44 2.43
N ILE A 106 5.06 0.51 1.50
CA ILE A 106 3.87 1.35 1.60
C ILE A 106 2.90 0.73 2.60
N VAL A 107 2.45 1.53 3.57
CA VAL A 107 1.39 1.14 4.49
C VAL A 107 0.05 1.70 4.03
N THR A 108 0.05 2.93 3.51
CA THR A 108 -1.17 3.56 3.01
C THR A 108 -0.83 4.75 2.09
N TYR A 109 -1.68 5.01 1.11
CA TYR A 109 -1.66 6.21 0.26
C TYR A 109 -2.94 6.98 0.50
N GLY A 110 -2.97 8.30 0.36
CA GLY A 110 -4.21 9.04 0.45
C GLY A 110 -4.13 10.43 -0.15
N VAL A 111 -5.29 11.06 -0.23
CA VAL A 111 -5.46 12.46 -0.61
C VAL A 111 -6.19 13.11 0.57
N ASN A 112 -5.73 14.27 1.02
CA ASN A 112 -6.47 15.11 1.94
C ASN A 112 -7.47 15.91 1.12
N ASP A 113 -8.73 15.93 1.54
CA ASP A 113 -9.68 16.92 1.05
C ASP A 113 -9.28 18.28 1.65
N ASP A 114 -9.10 19.28 0.79
CA ASP A 114 -8.80 20.67 1.17
C ASP A 114 -9.99 21.34 1.88
#